data_AF-A0A259LNY0-F1
#
_entry.id   AF-A0A259LNY0-F1
#
_cell.length_a   1.000
_cell.length_b   1.000
_cell.length_c   1.000
_cell.angle_alpha   90.00
_cell.angle_beta   90.00
_cell.angle_gamma   90.00
#
_symmetry.space_group_name_H-M   'P 1'
#
loop_
_entity.id
_entity.type
_entity.pdbx_description
1 polymer ?
#
loop_
_entity_poly.entity_id
_entity_poly.type
_entity_poly.pdbx_seq_one_letter_code
_entity_poly.pdbx_strand_id
1 'polypeptide(L)' 'MSTYRKMLVAIDLTEEAPQVLDKAKAVADAHGAELMLV' A
#
# COMPACT_ATOMS: atom_id res chain seq x y z
N MET A 1 -17.38 -6.11 6.10
CA MET A 1 -17.34 -5.08 5.04
C MET A 1 -15.91 -4.56 4.99
N SER A 2 -15.23 -4.58 3.84
CA SER A 2 -13.90 -3.94 3.78
C SER A 2 -14.05 -2.43 3.73
N THR A 3 -13.34 -1.74 4.62
CA THR A 3 -13.36 -0.27 4.74
C THR A 3 -12.64 0.40 3.56
N TYR A 4 -11.60 -0.25 3.03
CA TYR A 4 -10.78 0.26 1.94
C TYR A 4 -10.95 -0.61 0.70
N ARG A 5 -11.14 0.04 -0.45
CA ARG A 5 -11.24 -0.62 -1.78
C ARG A 5 -10.04 -0.33 -2.68
N LYS A 6 -9.40 0.82 -2.49
CA LYS A 6 -8.21 1.26 -3.23
C LYS A 6 -7.24 1.94 -2.27
N MET A 7 -5.95 1.71 -2.47
CA MET A 7 -4.86 2.34 -1.73
C MET A 7 -3.83 2.88 -2.72
N LEU A 8 -3.47 4.15 -2.55
CA LEU A 8 -2.43 4.81 -3.31
C LEU A 8 -1.20 4.97 -2.42
N VAL A 9 -0.06 4.50 -2.89
CA VAL A 9 1.23 4.64 -2.19
C VAL A 9 2.16 5.45 -3.07
N ALA A 10 2.52 6.63 -2.57
CA ALA A 10 3.59 7.43 -3.15
C ALA A 10 4.92 6.92 -2.63
N ILE A 11 5.81 6.53 -3.54
CA ILE A 11 7.15 6.08 -3.20
C ILE A 11 8.17 7.09 -3.73
N ASP A 12 8.92 7.73 -2.84
CA ASP A 12 10.16 8.37 -3.23
C ASP A 12 11.27 7.30 -3.30
N LEU A 13 12.29 7.49 -4.15
CA LEU A 13 13.37 6.49 -4.35
C LEU A 13 14.36 6.45 -3.17
N THR A 14 13.85 6.64 -1.95
CA THR A 14 14.59 6.63 -0.70
C THR A 14 14.83 5.19 -0.22
N GLU A 15 15.73 5.01 0.74
CA GLU A 15 16.06 3.68 1.26
C GLU A 15 14.90 3.09 2.09
N GLU A 16 14.00 3.93 2.58
CA GLU A 16 12.84 3.58 3.38
C GLU A 16 11.64 3.09 2.55
N ALA A 17 11.65 3.35 1.24
CA ALA A 17 10.60 2.96 0.30
C ALA A 17 10.12 1.51 0.40
N PRO A 18 11.00 0.49 0.53
CA PRO A 18 10.57 -0.90 0.63
C PRO A 18 9.72 -1.17 1.87
N GLN A 19 10.05 -0.54 3.01
CA GLN A 19 9.30 -0.73 4.26
C GLN A 19 7.89 -0.14 4.16
N VAL A 20 7.75 0.99 3.48
CA VAL A 20 6.45 1.62 3.21
C VAL A 20 5.60 0.72 2.30
N LEU A 21 6.22 0.17 1.25
CA LEU A 21 5.57 -0.74 0.32
C LEU A 21 5.05 -2.01 1.00
N ASP A 22 5.89 -2.66 1.81
CA ASP A 22 5.53 -3.88 2.53
C ASP A 22 4.34 -3.66 3.46
N LYS A 23 4.34 -2.52 4.17
CA LYS A 23 3.23 -2.18 5.07
C LYS A 23 1.94 -1.89 4.31
N ALA A 24 2.02 -1.14 3.21
CA ALA A 24 0.86 -0.85 2.40
C ALA A 24 0.27 -2.13 1.77
N LYS A 25 1.11 -3.07 1.36
CA LYS A 25 0.69 -4.37 0.85
C LYS A 25 -0.05 -5.19 1.92
N ALA A 26 0.48 -5.25 3.14
CA ALA A 26 -0.18 -5.94 4.25
C ALA A 26 -1.57 -5.35 4.56
N VAL A 27 -1.72 -4.02 4.50
CA VAL A 27 -3.02 -3.35 4.69
C VAL A 27 -3.95 -3.63 3.50
N ALA A 28 -3.43 -3.61 2.27
CA ALA A 28 -4.21 -3.94 1.08
C ALA A 28 -4.78 -5.35 1.13
N ASP A 29 -3.97 -6.34 1.49
CA ASP A 29 -4.38 -7.74 1.61
C ASP A 29 -5.44 -7.93 2.72
N ALA A 30 -5.26 -7.27 3.87
CA ALA A 30 -6.22 -7.33 4.99
C ALA A 30 -7.60 -6.75 4.63
N HIS A 31 -7.66 -5.81 3.69
CA HIS A 31 -8.89 -5.15 3.26
C HIS A 31 -9.37 -5.62 1.87
N GLY A 32 -8.66 -6.52 1.19
CA GLY A 32 -8.95 -6.88 -0.20
C GLY A 32 -8.96 -5.66 -1.13
N ALA A 33 -8.10 -4.68 -0.85
CA ALA A 33 -8.04 -3.42 -1.57
C ALA A 33 -7.01 -3.49 -2.71
N GLU A 34 -7.30 -2.78 -3.80
CA GLU A 34 -6.36 -2.60 -4.92
C GLU A 34 -5.23 -1.64 -4.50
N LEU A 35 -3.98 -2.05 -4.70
CA LEU A 35 -2.80 -1.23 -4.40
C LEU A 35 -2.25 -0.59 -5.69
N MET A 36 -2.12 0.74 -5.71
CA MET A 36 -1.53 1.50 -6.81
C MET A 36 -0.28 2.26 -6.32
N LEU A 37 0.76 2.27 -7.15
CA LEU A 37 2.04 2.93 -6.89
C LEU A 37 2.15 4.18 -7.79
N VAL A 38 2.63 5.29 -7.22
CA VAL A 38 2.90 6.56 -7.91
C VAL A 38 4.22 7.18 -7.50
#